data_AF-A0A6P6K4M9-F1
#
_entry.id   AF-A0A6P6K4M9-F1
#
_cell.length_a   1.000
_cell.length_b   1.000
_cell.length_c   1.000
_cell.angle_alpha   90.00
_cell.angle_beta   90.00
_cell.angle_gamma   90.00
#
_symmetry.space_group_name_H-M   'P 1'
#
loop_
_entity.id
_entity.type
_entity.pdbx_description
1 polymer ?
#
loop_
_entity_poly.entity_id
_entity_poly.type
_entity_poly.pdbx_seq_one_letter_code
_entity_poly.pdbx_strand_id
1 'polypeptide(L)'
;MEGWQNHRDRDPSSSLWMRKLDITTLTGVPEEHIKTRKVRIFVPARNAMQSGVKNTQKWKMDFDTRERWENPLMGWASTADPLSNMVLMFSTKEDAIAFAEKNGWSYDITEKRVPKPRVKSYGANFSWDKRTRRSAK
;
A
#
# COMPACT_ATOMS: atom_id res chain seq x y z
N MET A 1 -54.39 -29.61 18.99
CA MET A 1 -53.44 -30.11 17.98
C MET A 1 -53.28 -29.03 16.96
N GLU A 2 -52.04 -28.62 16.68
CA GLU A 2 -51.53 -28.12 15.39
C GLU A 2 -50.41 -27.11 15.67
N GLY A 3 -49.18 -27.63 15.55
CA GLY A 3 -47.99 -26.82 15.49
C GLY A 3 -47.91 -26.12 14.14
N TRP A 4 -47.38 -24.91 14.14
CA TRP A 4 -46.98 -24.23 12.92
C TRP A 4 -45.48 -23.96 12.97
N GLN A 5 -44.83 -24.70 12.09
CA GLN A 5 -43.41 -24.75 11.77
C GLN A 5 -42.85 -23.34 11.50
N ASN A 6 -41.72 -23.00 12.13
CA ASN A 6 -40.92 -21.83 11.77
C ASN A 6 -40.31 -22.02 10.37
N HIS A 7 -41.02 -21.59 9.33
CA HIS A 7 -40.44 -21.29 8.04
C HIS A 7 -39.77 -19.91 8.12
N ARG A 8 -38.46 -19.90 8.45
CA ARG A 8 -37.62 -18.72 8.18
C ARG A 8 -37.32 -18.72 6.68
N ASP A 9 -38.17 -18.03 5.94
CA ASP A 9 -37.89 -17.69 4.55
C ASP A 9 -36.62 -16.83 4.49
N ARG A 10 -35.62 -17.35 3.78
CA ARG A 10 -34.35 -16.67 3.55
C ARG A 10 -34.61 -15.64 2.46
N ASP A 11 -34.83 -14.38 2.85
CA ASP A 11 -35.08 -13.28 1.91
C ASP A 11 -34.02 -13.24 0.79
N PRO A 12 -34.39 -13.44 -0.49
CA PRO A 12 -33.45 -13.37 -1.62
C PRO A 12 -32.86 -11.97 -1.81
N SER A 13 -33.55 -10.95 -1.28
CA SER A 13 -33.20 -9.52 -1.38
C SER A 13 -31.92 -9.14 -0.63
N SER A 14 -31.51 -9.89 0.39
CA SER A 14 -30.27 -9.59 1.13
C SER A 14 -29.00 -9.81 0.29
N SER A 15 -29.09 -10.50 -0.84
CA SER A 15 -27.95 -10.85 -1.70
C SER A 15 -27.63 -9.79 -2.77
N LEU A 16 -28.54 -8.85 -3.05
CA LEU A 16 -28.37 -7.85 -4.12
C LEU A 16 -27.49 -6.66 -3.70
N TRP A 17 -27.35 -6.41 -2.40
CA TRP A 17 -26.69 -5.23 -1.84
C TRP A 17 -25.16 -5.34 -1.73
N MET A 18 -24.58 -6.44 -2.20
CA MET A 18 -23.14 -6.69 -2.11
C MET A 18 -22.53 -6.94 -3.50
N ARG A 19 -22.95 -6.17 -4.51
CA ARG A 19 -22.22 -6.12 -5.78
C ARG A 19 -20.92 -5.34 -5.58
N LYS A 20 -19.78 -5.99 -5.78
CA LYS A 20 -18.50 -5.29 -5.90
C LYS A 20 -18.63 -4.26 -7.02
N LEU A 21 -18.30 -3.00 -6.72
CA LEU A 21 -18.28 -1.93 -7.70
C LEU A 21 -17.07 -2.15 -8.61
N ASP A 22 -17.31 -2.54 -9.85
CA ASP A 22 -16.29 -2.64 -10.89
C ASP A 22 -16.46 -1.46 -11.85
N ILE A 23 -15.46 -0.58 -11.92
CA ILE A 23 -15.45 0.58 -12.84
C ILE A 23 -14.45 0.43 -13.98
N THR A 24 -13.78 -0.72 -14.11
CA THR A 24 -12.71 -0.96 -15.11
C THR A 24 -13.10 -0.50 -16.51
N THR A 25 -14.30 -0.89 -16.97
CA THR A 25 -14.86 -0.59 -18.29
C THR A 25 -15.16 0.90 -18.53
N LEU A 26 -15.28 1.70 -17.46
CA LEU A 26 -15.59 3.13 -17.53
C LEU A 26 -14.36 4.03 -17.53
N THR A 27 -13.20 3.53 -17.06
CA THR A 27 -11.99 4.35 -16.89
C THR A 27 -11.25 4.68 -18.19
N GLY A 28 -11.53 3.97 -19.29
CA GLY A 28 -10.85 4.15 -20.58
C GLY A 28 -9.41 3.63 -20.61
N VAL A 29 -8.94 2.95 -19.57
CA VAL A 29 -7.61 2.32 -19.54
C VAL A 29 -7.65 1.03 -20.39
N PRO A 30 -6.70 0.82 -21.32
CA PRO A 30 -6.62 -0.42 -22.10
C PRO A 30 -6.51 -1.66 -21.22
N GLU A 31 -7.16 -2.76 -21.60
CA GLU A 31 -7.16 -4.01 -20.83
C GLU A 31 -5.76 -4.56 -20.54
N GLU A 32 -4.81 -4.32 -21.45
CA GLU A 32 -3.41 -4.72 -21.26
C GLU A 32 -2.87 -4.15 -19.94
N HIS A 33 -3.07 -2.87 -19.67
CA HIS A 33 -2.56 -2.21 -18.46
C HIS A 33 -3.37 -2.55 -17.21
N ILE A 34 -4.59 -3.09 -17.34
CA ILE A 34 -5.41 -3.50 -16.20
C ILE A 34 -4.98 -4.89 -15.71
N LYS A 35 -4.83 -5.85 -16.63
CA LYS A 35 -4.59 -7.28 -16.28
C LYS A 35 -3.12 -7.62 -16.08
N THR A 36 -2.21 -7.02 -16.84
CA THR A 36 -0.78 -7.39 -16.81
C THR A 36 0.00 -6.69 -15.71
N ARG A 37 -0.54 -5.60 -15.17
CA ARG A 37 0.13 -4.75 -14.19
C ARG A 37 -0.19 -5.20 -12.78
N LYS A 38 0.79 -4.99 -11.90
CA LYS A 38 0.61 -5.23 -10.49
C LYS A 38 0.87 -3.96 -9.71
N VAL A 39 -0.09 -3.63 -8.87
CA VAL A 39 -0.04 -2.49 -7.98
C VAL A 39 0.63 -2.91 -6.67
N ARG A 40 1.47 -2.05 -6.11
CA ARG A 40 2.03 -2.25 -4.77
C ARG A 40 1.49 -1.18 -3.83
N ILE A 41 0.86 -1.64 -2.75
CA ILE A 41 0.30 -0.82 -1.68
C ILE A 41 1.22 -0.91 -0.47
N PHE A 42 1.83 0.20 -0.07
CA PHE A 42 2.84 0.22 0.99
C PHE A 42 2.92 1.58 1.68
N VAL A 43 3.49 1.61 2.87
CA VAL A 43 3.95 2.86 3.47
C VAL A 43 5.42 3.05 3.10
N PRO A 44 5.82 4.16 2.48
CA PRO A 44 7.20 4.36 2.06
C PRO A 44 8.14 4.33 3.27
N ALA A 45 9.30 3.72 3.09
CA ALA A 45 10.34 3.72 4.10
C ALA A 45 10.85 5.14 4.36
N ARG A 46 11.28 5.42 5.60
CA ARG A 46 11.96 6.67 5.92
C ARG A 46 13.28 6.73 5.15
N ASN A 47 13.60 7.87 4.53
CA ASN A 47 14.93 8.11 3.97
C ASN A 47 15.97 7.99 5.10
N ALA A 48 16.91 7.05 4.98
CA ALA A 48 17.91 6.79 6.02
C ALA A 48 18.76 8.03 6.34
N MET A 49 19.01 8.88 5.35
CA MET A 49 19.80 10.12 5.47
C MET A 49 19.10 11.22 6.28
N GLN A 50 17.78 11.13 6.48
CA GLN A 50 17.00 12.15 7.17
C GLN A 50 16.19 11.56 8.32
N SER A 51 16.29 12.12 9.52
CA SER A 51 15.59 11.61 10.70
C SER A 51 14.06 11.86 10.70
N GLY A 52 13.53 12.67 9.77
CA GLY A 52 12.11 13.03 9.71
C GLY A 52 11.19 11.86 9.34
N VAL A 53 10.02 11.76 9.99
CA VAL A 53 9.05 10.67 9.81
C VAL A 53 7.75 11.08 9.10
N LYS A 54 7.64 12.34 8.66
CA LYS A 54 6.41 12.87 8.03
C LYS A 54 5.99 12.07 6.80
N ASN A 55 6.96 11.65 5.98
CA ASN A 55 6.70 10.94 4.73
C ASN A 55 6.22 9.49 4.94
N THR A 56 6.34 8.91 6.15
CA THR A 56 5.95 7.52 6.45
C THR A 56 4.56 7.41 7.09
N GLN A 57 3.72 8.44 6.92
CA GLN A 57 2.38 8.49 7.52
C GLN A 57 1.27 8.03 6.56
N LYS A 58 1.45 8.27 5.25
CA LYS A 58 0.46 7.96 4.21
C LYS A 58 0.78 6.63 3.54
N TRP A 59 -0.28 5.93 3.12
CA TRP A 59 -0.15 4.78 2.23
C TRP A 59 0.08 5.28 0.82
N LYS A 60 0.97 4.61 0.11
CA LYS A 60 1.26 4.85 -1.29
C LYS A 60 0.88 3.64 -2.11
N MET A 61 0.40 3.92 -3.30
CA MET A 61 0.09 2.94 -4.31
C MET A 61 0.88 3.30 -5.57
N ASP A 62 1.78 2.42 -5.99
CA ASP A 62 2.54 2.55 -7.22
C ASP A 62 2.41 1.30 -8.09
N PHE A 63 2.71 1.45 -9.38
CA PHE A 63 2.75 0.33 -10.33
C PHE A 63 4.16 -0.25 -10.40
N ASP A 64 4.24 -1.51 -10.86
CA ASP A 64 5.49 -2.12 -11.24
C ASP A 64 6.24 -1.28 -12.28
N THR A 65 7.56 -1.25 -12.22
CA THR A 65 8.36 -0.51 -13.21
C THR A 65 8.61 -1.37 -14.43
N ARG A 66 8.17 -0.90 -15.61
CA ARG A 66 8.50 -1.48 -16.91
C ARG A 66 9.83 -0.96 -17.46
N GLU A 67 10.21 -1.49 -18.62
CA GLU A 67 11.44 -1.15 -19.32
C GLU A 67 11.59 0.36 -19.56
N ARG A 68 12.81 0.83 -19.34
CA ARG A 68 13.30 2.15 -19.76
C ARG A 68 14.56 1.93 -20.59
N TRP A 69 14.62 2.54 -21.76
CA TRP A 69 15.74 2.42 -22.69
C TRP A 69 16.39 3.76 -22.96
N GLU A 70 17.62 3.73 -23.47
CA GLU A 70 18.37 4.92 -23.84
C GLU A 70 17.88 5.46 -25.20
N ASN A 71 17.63 6.76 -25.28
CA ASN A 71 17.32 7.44 -26.54
C ASN A 71 18.59 7.54 -27.41
N PRO A 72 18.60 7.00 -28.65
CA PRO A 72 19.81 6.96 -29.49
C PRO A 72 20.42 8.32 -29.82
N LEU A 73 19.64 9.41 -29.78
CA LEU A 73 20.12 10.75 -30.13
C LEU A 73 20.67 11.51 -28.91
N MET A 74 19.93 11.52 -27.80
CA MET A 74 20.22 12.38 -26.63
C MET A 74 20.66 11.61 -25.38
N GLY A 75 20.57 10.29 -25.36
CA GLY A 75 20.90 9.47 -24.17
C GLY A 75 19.83 9.51 -23.05
N TRP A 76 18.63 10.03 -23.32
CA TRP A 76 17.57 10.13 -22.32
C TRP A 76 16.88 8.79 -22.04
N ALA A 77 16.44 8.58 -20.80
CA ALA A 77 15.63 7.43 -20.42
C ALA A 77 14.21 7.51 -21.00
N SER A 78 13.98 6.86 -22.14
CA SER A 78 12.68 6.76 -22.81
C SER A 78 11.88 5.57 -22.27
N THR A 79 10.54 5.66 -22.32
CA THR A 79 9.64 4.58 -21.89
C THR A 79 8.33 4.61 -22.67
N ALA A 80 7.70 3.44 -22.84
CA ALA A 80 6.34 3.29 -23.37
C ALA A 80 5.30 3.03 -22.26
N ASP A 81 5.67 3.25 -20.99
CA ASP A 81 4.81 2.97 -19.85
C ASP A 81 4.07 4.24 -19.36
N PRO A 82 2.77 4.39 -19.66
CA PRO A 82 1.99 5.56 -19.26
C PRO A 82 1.74 5.60 -17.74
N LEU A 83 1.79 4.46 -17.05
CA LEU A 83 1.51 4.37 -15.61
C LEU A 83 2.77 4.47 -14.75
N SER A 84 3.95 4.56 -15.37
CA SER A 84 5.26 4.51 -14.69
C SER A 84 5.46 5.60 -13.63
N ASN A 85 4.79 6.74 -13.76
CA ASN A 85 4.92 7.90 -12.86
C ASN A 85 3.69 8.12 -11.97
N MET A 86 2.70 7.22 -12.02
CA MET A 86 1.48 7.31 -11.22
C MET A 86 1.77 6.87 -9.78
N VAL A 87 1.62 7.81 -8.84
CA VAL A 87 1.69 7.53 -7.40
C VAL A 87 0.47 8.11 -6.72
N LEU A 88 -0.36 7.24 -6.14
CA LEU A 88 -1.52 7.66 -5.38
C LEU A 88 -1.23 7.58 -3.89
N MET A 89 -1.80 8.53 -3.13
CA MET A 89 -1.62 8.62 -1.68
C MET A 89 -2.96 8.44 -0.97
N PHE A 90 -2.97 7.54 0.01
CA PHE A 90 -4.16 7.19 0.79
C PHE A 90 -3.94 7.42 2.29
N SER A 91 -5.04 7.68 2.99
CA SER A 91 -5.10 7.76 4.46
C SER A 91 -4.93 6.40 5.11
N THR A 92 -5.67 5.41 4.62
CA THR A 92 -5.77 4.07 5.22
C THR A 92 -5.35 3.00 4.21
N LYS A 93 -5.11 1.79 4.72
CA LYS A 93 -4.78 0.63 3.89
C LYS A 93 -6.03 0.17 3.14
N GLU A 94 -7.16 0.22 3.81
CA GLU A 94 -8.47 -0.23 3.35
C GLU A 94 -8.94 0.60 2.16
N ASP A 95 -8.77 1.93 2.21
CA ASP A 95 -9.09 2.83 1.09
C ASP A 95 -8.27 2.48 -0.16
N ALA A 96 -6.98 2.17 0.01
CA ALA A 96 -6.09 1.81 -1.09
C ALA A 96 -6.48 0.46 -1.72
N ILE A 97 -6.84 -0.52 -0.89
CA ILE A 97 -7.31 -1.84 -1.35
C ILE A 97 -8.64 -1.69 -2.09
N ALA A 98 -9.61 -0.98 -1.50
CA ALA A 98 -10.90 -0.75 -2.11
C ALA A 98 -10.75 -0.04 -3.47
N PHE A 99 -9.83 0.92 -3.57
CA PHE A 99 -9.53 1.60 -4.83
C PHE A 99 -8.92 0.65 -5.87
N ALA A 100 -7.96 -0.19 -5.49
CA ALA A 100 -7.37 -1.17 -6.39
C ALA A 100 -8.39 -2.22 -6.88
N GLU A 101 -9.23 -2.73 -5.98
CA GLU A 101 -10.31 -3.68 -6.32
C GLU A 101 -11.35 -3.03 -7.24
N LYS A 102 -11.73 -1.78 -6.98
CA LYS A 102 -12.70 -1.05 -7.81
C LYS A 102 -12.22 -0.85 -9.25
N ASN A 103 -10.92 -0.62 -9.42
CA ASN A 103 -10.27 -0.46 -10.73
C ASN A 103 -9.79 -1.79 -11.33
N GLY A 104 -10.09 -2.93 -10.70
CA GLY A 104 -9.75 -4.26 -11.21
C GLY A 104 -8.25 -4.56 -11.31
N TRP A 105 -7.42 -3.86 -10.55
CA TRP A 105 -5.97 -4.07 -10.55
C TRP A 105 -5.55 -5.14 -9.55
N SER A 106 -4.63 -6.02 -9.96
CA SER A 106 -3.96 -6.95 -9.05
C SER A 106 -3.04 -6.18 -8.11
N TYR A 107 -3.06 -6.49 -6.81
CA TYR A 107 -2.29 -5.73 -5.81
C TYR A 107 -1.48 -6.62 -4.87
N ASP A 108 -0.33 -6.10 -4.42
CA ASP A 108 0.46 -6.61 -3.30
C ASP A 108 0.45 -5.61 -2.15
N ILE A 109 0.34 -6.11 -0.92
CA ILE A 109 0.36 -5.29 0.28
C ILE A 109 1.67 -5.52 1.02
N THR A 110 2.40 -4.43 1.30
CA THR A 110 3.49 -4.44 2.27
C THR A 110 3.03 -3.77 3.55
N GLU A 111 3.08 -4.50 4.67
CA GLU A 111 2.66 -3.95 5.96
C GLU A 111 3.54 -2.80 6.44
N LYS A 112 2.90 -1.85 7.15
CA LYS A 112 3.59 -0.69 7.73
C LYS A 112 4.54 -1.15 8.84
N ARG A 113 5.84 -0.93 8.62
CA ARG A 113 6.87 -1.19 9.64
C ARG A 113 7.01 -0.01 10.58
N VAL A 114 6.54 -0.16 11.82
CA VAL A 114 6.71 0.85 12.88
C VAL A 114 8.00 0.58 13.67
N PRO A 115 8.88 1.58 13.87
CA PRO A 115 10.07 1.38 14.69
C PRO A 115 9.67 1.08 16.13
N LYS A 116 10.30 0.06 16.72
CA LYS A 116 10.06 -0.32 18.12
C LYS A 116 10.54 0.80 19.06
N PRO A 117 9.74 1.25 20.04
CA PRO A 117 10.20 2.16 21.07
C PRO A 117 11.43 1.59 21.80
N ARG A 118 12.47 2.41 21.98
CA ARG A 118 13.70 2.00 22.66
C ARG A 118 13.80 2.72 24.00
N VAL A 119 14.03 1.97 25.07
CA VAL A 119 14.35 2.54 26.38
C VAL A 119 15.74 3.18 26.29
N LYS A 120 15.83 4.48 26.55
CA LYS A 120 17.09 5.23 26.59
C LYS A 120 17.17 5.94 27.93
N SER A 121 18.26 5.72 28.66
CA SER A 121 18.60 6.45 29.88
C SER A 121 19.96 7.10 29.71
N TYR A 122 20.05 8.41 29.93
CA TYR A 122 21.32 9.11 29.84
C TYR A 122 22.31 8.65 30.92
N GLY A 123 21.80 8.33 32.13
CA GLY A 123 22.62 7.78 33.22
C GLY A 123 23.24 6.41 32.88
N ALA A 124 22.59 5.62 32.02
CA ALA A 124 23.14 4.34 31.56
C ALA A 124 24.44 4.51 30.75
N ASN A 125 24.69 5.70 30.17
CA ASN A 125 25.96 5.99 29.49
C ASN A 125 27.16 6.07 30.45
N PHE A 126 26.95 6.17 31.77
CA PHE A 126 27.99 6.32 32.81
C PHE A 126 27.87 5.27 33.94
N SER A 127 27.25 4.13 33.66
CA SER A 127 27.09 3.05 34.64
C SER A 127 28.42 2.55 35.20
N TRP A 128 28.50 2.35 36.52
CA TRP A 128 29.73 1.93 37.21
C TRP A 128 30.16 0.50 36.85
N ASP A 129 29.20 -0.42 36.71
CA ASP A 129 29.43 -1.87 36.50
C ASP A 129 28.90 -2.39 35.15
N LYS A 130 28.08 -1.61 34.42
CA LYS A 130 27.49 -2.08 33.15
C LYS A 130 28.35 -1.69 31.96
N ARG A 131 28.37 -2.57 30.94
CA ARG A 131 29.06 -2.36 29.65
C ARG A 131 28.43 -1.26 28.78
N THR A 132 27.33 -0.65 29.23
CA THR A 132 26.70 0.49 28.56
C THR A 132 27.48 1.80 28.73
N ARG A 133 28.49 1.82 29.63
CA ARG A 133 29.35 2.98 29.82
C ARG A 133 30.06 3.35 28.51
N ARG A 134 29.90 4.59 28.07
CA ARG A 134 30.59 5.10 26.87
C ARG A 134 32.01 5.53 27.21
N SER A 135 32.93 5.31 26.28
CA SER A 135 34.32 5.77 26.40
C SER A 135 34.46 7.27 26.12
N ALA A 136 33.66 7.80 25.20
CA ALA A 136 33.65 9.21 24.80
C ALA A 136 32.20 9.73 24.64
N LYS A 137 32.06 11.06 24.67
CA LYS A 137 30.78 11.76 24.52
C LYS A 137 30.76 12.59 23.25
#